data_AF-A0A330MHB3-F1
#
_entry.id   AF-A0A330MHB3-F1
#
_cell.length_a   1.000
_cell.length_b   1.000
_cell.length_c   1.000
_cell.angle_alpha   90.00
_cell.angle_beta   90.00
_cell.angle_gamma   90.00
#
_symmetry.space_group_name_H-M   'P 1'
#
loop_
_entity.id
_entity.type
_entity.pdbx_description
1 polymer ?
#
loop_
_entity_poly.entity_id
_entity_poly.type
_entity_poly.pdbx_seq_one_letter_code
_entity_poly.pdbx_strand_id
1 'polypeptide(L)'
;MKQPELGRKLLELRKQKGFTQEELVERCNINVRTIQRIEAGEVTPRSFTLKTILNALGEDLENLQESKTTDSENFNLEGIKFSTFYLKLAWICGIIYFLSGFVEFAVDYARFQEDELIIPKAAYISMKFIVMIAYIYFLWGFVLSGKIFNNYLLKIGVFFLIGTTILFYGYDMISLYFEPFNIEYVVVTQSIFSGIGSIIFGLAIMRLKEPLGKIPEIAGGFEVVSGILFAMVFMAWLGITFLIPAIILQIILLYKIEEFVKKESDE
;
A
#
# COMPACT_ATOMS: atom_id res chain seq x y z
N MET A 1 -28.32 3.74 -7.46
CA MET A 1 -27.73 4.75 -6.55
C MET A 1 -28.86 5.36 -5.71
N LYS A 2 -28.58 5.81 -4.48
CA LYS A 2 -29.55 6.54 -3.64
C LYS A 2 -29.21 8.03 -3.67
N GLN A 3 -30.15 8.90 -3.28
CA GLN A 3 -29.83 10.30 -3.04
C GLN A 3 -28.93 10.43 -1.81
N PRO A 4 -27.97 11.38 -1.76
CA PRO A 4 -27.74 12.48 -2.70
C PRO A 4 -26.77 12.18 -3.86
N GLU A 5 -26.15 10.99 -3.90
CA GLU A 5 -25.13 10.61 -4.89
C GLU A 5 -25.66 10.66 -6.33
N LEU A 6 -26.90 10.19 -6.52
CA LEU A 6 -27.58 10.24 -7.82
C LEU A 6 -27.70 11.68 -8.34
N GLY A 7 -28.13 12.62 -7.48
CA GLY A 7 -28.25 14.04 -7.80
C GLY A 7 -26.93 14.68 -8.22
N ARG A 8 -25.86 14.39 -7.47
CA ARG A 8 -24.51 14.90 -7.78
C ARG A 8 -24.01 14.38 -9.13
N LYS A 9 -24.23 13.10 -9.43
CA LYS A 9 -23.83 12.52 -10.71
C LYS A 9 -24.59 13.13 -11.90
N LEU A 10 -25.89 13.34 -11.76
CA LEU A 10 -26.70 14.01 -12.79
C LEU A 10 -26.23 15.45 -13.03
N LEU A 11 -25.89 16.17 -11.95
CA LEU A 11 -25.32 17.52 -12.03
C LEU A 11 -23.99 17.54 -12.78
N GLU A 12 -23.11 16.57 -12.53
CA GLU A 12 -21.83 16.43 -13.23
C GLU A 12 -22.02 16.15 -14.72
N LEU A 13 -22.89 15.18 -15.07
CA LEU A 13 -23.21 14.86 -16.46
C LEU A 13 -23.78 16.08 -17.21
N ARG A 14 -24.67 16.84 -16.56
CA ARG A 14 -25.22 18.08 -17.13
C ARG A 14 -24.12 19.09 -17.45
N LYS A 15 -23.20 19.31 -16.50
CA LYS A 15 -22.06 20.21 -16.68
C LYS A 15 -21.08 19.74 -17.76
N GLN A 16 -20.82 18.44 -17.86
CA GLN A 16 -19.97 17.86 -18.91
C GLN A 16 -20.56 18.09 -20.31
N LYS A 17 -21.89 18.07 -20.44
CA LYS A 17 -22.60 18.39 -21.68
C LYS A 17 -22.74 19.90 -21.94
N GLY A 18 -22.30 20.74 -21.00
CA GLY A 18 -22.39 22.19 -21.10
C GLY A 18 -23.81 22.76 -20.97
N PHE A 19 -24.77 21.98 -20.47
CA PHE A 19 -26.16 22.42 -20.39
C PHE A 19 -26.43 23.26 -19.13
N THR A 20 -27.24 24.30 -19.29
CA THR A 20 -27.93 24.98 -18.18
C THR A 20 -29.07 24.12 -17.63
N GLN A 21 -29.63 24.49 -16.47
CA GLN A 21 -30.77 23.74 -15.90
C GLN A 21 -32.01 23.88 -16.80
N GLU A 22 -32.19 25.05 -17.39
CA GLU A 22 -33.26 25.39 -18.32
C GLU A 22 -33.15 24.57 -19.62
N GLU A 23 -31.96 24.45 -20.19
CA GLU A 23 -31.73 23.64 -21.39
C GLU A 23 -31.93 22.13 -21.14
N LEU A 24 -31.56 21.64 -19.96
CA LEU A 24 -31.85 20.25 -19.59
C LEU A 24 -33.37 20.05 -19.46
N VAL A 25 -34.08 21.00 -18.86
CA VAL A 25 -35.54 20.99 -18.67
C VAL A 25 -36.27 20.94 -20.01
N GLU A 26 -35.85 21.73 -21.00
CA GLU A 26 -36.41 21.69 -22.35
C GLU A 26 -36.24 20.32 -23.00
N ARG A 27 -35.09 19.67 -22.80
CA ARG A 27 -34.77 18.37 -23.41
C ARG A 27 -35.46 17.19 -22.75
N CYS A 28 -35.68 17.24 -21.43
CA CYS A 28 -36.31 16.15 -20.68
C CYS A 28 -37.78 16.38 -20.35
N ASN A 29 -38.32 17.57 -20.65
CA ASN A 29 -39.71 17.98 -20.35
C ASN A 29 -40.09 17.78 -18.86
N ILE A 30 -39.18 18.13 -17.96
CA ILE A 30 -39.37 18.04 -16.50
C ILE A 30 -39.24 19.45 -15.92
N ASN A 31 -40.09 19.81 -14.95
CA ASN A 31 -40.07 21.12 -14.32
C ASN A 31 -38.68 21.46 -13.73
N VAL A 32 -38.21 22.69 -13.94
CA VAL A 32 -36.93 23.23 -13.41
C VAL A 32 -36.76 22.96 -11.92
N ARG A 33 -37.82 23.18 -11.13
CA ARG A 33 -37.80 22.96 -9.67
C ARG A 33 -37.63 21.49 -9.32
N THR A 34 -38.11 20.57 -10.15
CA THR A 34 -37.92 19.13 -9.96
C THR A 34 -36.47 18.74 -10.25
N ILE A 35 -35.87 19.25 -11.33
CA ILE A 35 -34.46 19.02 -11.65
C ILE A 35 -33.55 19.56 -10.53
N GLN A 36 -33.79 20.78 -10.06
CA GLN A 36 -33.03 21.38 -8.96
C GLN A 36 -33.06 20.53 -7.69
N ARG A 37 -34.25 20.05 -7.30
CA ARG A 37 -34.41 19.20 -6.11
C ARG A 37 -33.78 17.81 -6.28
N ILE A 38 -33.77 17.27 -7.50
CA ILE A 38 -33.08 16.02 -7.82
C ILE A 38 -31.56 16.22 -7.75
N GLU A 39 -31.01 17.27 -8.36
CA GLU A 39 -29.57 17.61 -8.35
C GLU A 39 -29.08 17.93 -6.93
N ALA A 40 -29.90 18.59 -6.11
CA ALA A 40 -29.63 18.88 -4.71
C ALA A 40 -29.79 17.67 -3.77
N GLY A 41 -30.30 16.54 -4.28
CA GLY A 41 -30.49 15.32 -3.49
C GLY A 41 -31.72 15.29 -2.60
N GLU A 42 -32.64 16.26 -2.72
CA GLU A 42 -33.85 16.36 -1.89
C GLU A 42 -34.95 15.37 -2.30
N VAL A 43 -34.97 14.95 -3.57
CA VAL A 43 -36.02 14.06 -4.11
C VAL A 43 -35.39 12.98 -4.98
N THR A 44 -35.74 11.73 -4.71
CA THR A 44 -35.38 10.61 -5.58
C THR A 44 -36.37 10.53 -6.75
N PRO A 45 -35.93 10.68 -8.03
CA PRO A 45 -36.82 10.58 -9.17
C PRO A 45 -37.35 9.16 -9.36
N ARG A 46 -38.56 9.02 -9.91
CA ARG A 46 -39.09 7.71 -10.34
C ARG A 46 -38.30 7.20 -11.54
N SER A 47 -38.27 5.88 -11.75
CA SER A 47 -37.49 5.24 -12.82
C SER A 47 -37.74 5.83 -14.21
N PHE A 48 -39.00 6.17 -14.52
CA PHE A 48 -39.35 6.83 -15.78
C PHE A 48 -38.70 8.23 -15.91
N THR A 49 -38.85 9.07 -14.87
CA THR A 49 -38.25 10.41 -14.82
C THR A 49 -36.73 10.35 -14.95
N LEU A 50 -36.10 9.36 -14.30
CA LEU A 50 -34.66 9.15 -14.39
C LEU A 50 -34.22 8.78 -15.81
N LYS A 51 -34.93 7.88 -16.50
CA LYS A 51 -34.69 7.56 -17.93
C LYS A 51 -34.74 8.81 -18.79
N THR A 52 -35.76 9.64 -18.61
CA THR A 52 -35.95 10.85 -19.44
C THR A 52 -34.81 11.84 -19.26
N ILE A 53 -34.30 12.02 -18.04
CA ILE A 53 -33.15 12.91 -17.76
C ILE A 53 -31.89 12.36 -18.44
N LEU A 54 -31.64 11.06 -18.33
CA LEU A 54 -30.43 10.43 -18.88
C LEU A 54 -30.43 10.44 -20.40
N ASN A 55 -31.56 10.13 -21.02
CA ASN A 55 -31.70 10.22 -22.47
C ASN A 55 -31.41 11.65 -22.97
N ALA A 56 -31.87 12.68 -22.24
CA ALA A 56 -31.57 14.07 -22.56
C ALA A 56 -30.06 14.42 -22.41
N LEU A 57 -29.36 13.72 -21.51
CA LEU A 57 -27.91 13.82 -21.31
C LEU A 57 -27.12 12.90 -22.27
N GLY A 58 -27.79 12.06 -23.06
CA GLY A 58 -27.18 11.09 -23.96
C GLY A 58 -26.56 9.89 -23.24
N GLU A 59 -27.09 9.53 -22.07
CA GLU A 59 -26.70 8.36 -21.29
C GLU A 59 -27.87 7.38 -21.18
N ASP A 60 -27.60 6.08 -21.09
CA ASP A 60 -28.63 5.09 -20.76
C ASP A 60 -28.63 4.80 -19.24
N LEU A 61 -29.75 4.31 -18.71
CA LEU A 61 -29.82 3.77 -17.35
C LEU A 61 -28.79 2.67 -17.12
N GLU A 62 -28.50 1.87 -18.16
CA GLU A 62 -27.52 0.81 -18.12
C GLU A 62 -26.11 1.38 -17.90
N ASN A 63 -25.74 2.48 -18.58
CA ASN A 63 -24.47 3.20 -18.36
C ASN A 63 -24.37 3.82 -16.95
N LEU A 64 -25.50 4.27 -16.39
CA LEU A 64 -25.55 4.73 -14.99
C LEU A 64 -25.24 3.61 -14.00
N GLN A 65 -25.66 2.37 -14.30
CA GLN A 65 -25.30 1.19 -13.54
C GLN A 65 -23.84 0.78 -13.83
N GLU A 66 -23.36 0.94 -15.05
CA GLU A 66 -21.97 0.63 -15.43
C GLU A 66 -20.93 1.56 -14.82
N SER A 67 -21.29 2.77 -14.40
CA SER A 67 -20.38 3.59 -13.58
C SER A 67 -20.12 3.02 -12.18
N LYS A 68 -20.88 1.99 -11.76
CA LYS A 68 -20.47 1.13 -10.65
C LYS A 68 -19.59 -0.03 -11.11
N THR A 69 -19.64 -0.43 -12.38
CA THR A 69 -18.88 -1.56 -12.93
C THR A 69 -17.50 -1.19 -13.47
N THR A 70 -16.95 -0.04 -13.10
CA THR A 70 -15.49 0.17 -13.11
C THR A 70 -14.86 0.01 -11.72
N ASP A 71 -15.66 -0.11 -10.64
CA ASP A 71 -15.17 -0.40 -9.27
C ASP A 71 -15.91 -1.56 -8.58
N SER A 72 -16.83 -2.22 -9.27
CA SER A 72 -17.24 -3.59 -8.95
C SER A 72 -16.78 -4.47 -10.10
N GLU A 73 -15.48 -4.76 -10.12
CA GLU A 73 -15.05 -6.08 -10.55
C GLU A 73 -16.01 -7.08 -9.89
N ASN A 74 -16.42 -8.11 -10.63
CA ASN A 74 -16.89 -9.35 -10.02
C ASN A 74 -16.15 -9.54 -8.70
N PHE A 75 -16.83 -9.69 -7.57
CA PHE A 75 -16.18 -10.03 -6.30
C PHE A 75 -15.45 -11.35 -6.59
N ASN A 76 -14.18 -11.20 -6.96
CA ASN A 76 -13.47 -12.15 -7.78
C ASN A 76 -13.00 -13.16 -6.77
N LEU A 77 -13.80 -14.20 -6.50
CA LEU A 77 -13.43 -15.27 -5.57
C LEU A 77 -12.02 -15.79 -5.88
N GLU A 78 -11.61 -15.79 -7.15
CA GLU A 78 -10.23 -16.03 -7.57
C GLU A 78 -9.26 -14.94 -7.13
N GLY A 79 -9.55 -13.65 -7.36
CA GLY A 79 -8.73 -12.53 -6.90
C GLY A 79 -8.59 -12.44 -5.37
N ILE A 80 -9.62 -12.83 -4.63
CA ILE A 80 -9.64 -12.88 -3.16
C ILE A 80 -8.83 -14.08 -2.66
N LYS A 81 -9.02 -15.28 -3.24
CA LYS A 81 -8.18 -16.47 -2.93
C LYS A 81 -6.71 -16.22 -3.27
N PHE A 82 -6.46 -15.53 -4.37
CA PHE A 82 -5.13 -15.09 -4.77
C PHE A 82 -4.57 -14.13 -3.71
N SER A 83 -5.30 -13.05 -3.38
CA SER A 83 -4.90 -12.06 -2.37
C SER A 83 -4.57 -12.70 -1.01
N THR A 84 -5.42 -13.60 -0.51
CA THR A 84 -5.18 -14.31 0.76
C THR A 84 -3.96 -15.23 0.71
N PHE A 85 -3.71 -15.90 -0.42
CA PHE A 85 -2.47 -16.69 -0.61
C PHE A 85 -1.21 -15.81 -0.53
N TYR A 86 -1.19 -14.65 -1.20
CA TYR A 86 -0.03 -13.75 -1.15
C TYR A 86 0.14 -13.08 0.21
N LEU A 87 -0.94 -12.72 0.90
CA LEU A 87 -0.85 -12.21 2.27
C LEU A 87 -0.28 -13.27 3.21
N LYS A 88 -0.70 -14.54 3.05
CA LYS A 88 -0.15 -15.67 3.81
C LYS A 88 1.34 -15.86 3.57
N LEU A 89 1.74 -15.86 2.29
CA LEU A 89 3.14 -15.94 1.90
C LEU A 89 3.95 -14.77 2.48
N ALA A 90 3.40 -13.55 2.45
CA ALA A 90 4.09 -12.35 2.91
C ALA A 90 4.43 -12.40 4.42
N TRP A 91 3.49 -12.76 5.30
CA TRP A 91 3.83 -12.82 6.73
C TRP A 91 4.74 -14.00 7.07
N ILE A 92 4.66 -15.13 6.34
CA ILE A 92 5.63 -16.24 6.48
C ILE A 92 7.03 -15.76 6.07
N CYS A 93 7.15 -15.08 4.93
CA CYS A 93 8.40 -14.47 4.49
C CYS A 93 8.89 -13.42 5.49
N GLY A 94 8.00 -12.69 6.15
CA GLY A 94 8.33 -11.77 7.23
C GLY A 94 8.98 -12.47 8.43
N ILE A 95 8.47 -13.63 8.84
CA ILE A 95 9.10 -14.45 9.89
C ILE A 95 10.48 -14.94 9.46
N ILE A 96 10.62 -15.42 8.22
CA ILE A 96 11.91 -15.86 7.67
C ILE A 96 12.90 -14.70 7.68
N TYR A 97 12.50 -13.54 7.15
CA TYR A 97 13.32 -12.33 7.14
C TYR A 97 13.77 -11.92 8.55
N PHE A 98 12.83 -11.90 9.51
CA PHE A 98 13.13 -11.56 10.90
C PHE A 98 14.18 -12.49 11.52
N LEU A 99 14.03 -13.81 11.35
CA LEU A 99 14.97 -14.79 11.90
C LEU A 99 16.32 -14.75 11.17
N SER A 100 16.32 -14.61 9.85
CA SER A 100 17.55 -14.50 9.06
C SER A 100 18.33 -13.23 9.36
N GLY A 101 17.68 -12.15 9.80
CA GLY A 101 18.34 -10.90 10.16
C GLY A 101 19.39 -11.04 11.27
N PHE A 102 19.18 -11.95 12.24
CA PHE A 102 20.18 -12.22 13.28
C PHE A 102 21.41 -12.94 12.74
N VAL A 103 21.21 -13.88 11.80
CA VAL A 103 22.30 -14.61 11.14
C VAL A 103 23.09 -13.66 10.25
N GLU A 104 22.39 -12.85 9.46
CA GLU A 104 23.01 -11.84 8.60
C GLU A 104 23.81 -10.84 9.42
N PHE A 105 23.27 -10.33 10.53
CA PHE A 105 23.98 -9.43 11.43
C PHE A 105 25.30 -10.04 11.94
N ALA A 106 25.29 -11.31 12.35
CA ALA A 106 26.50 -11.98 12.85
C ALA A 106 27.56 -12.14 11.74
N VAL A 107 27.14 -12.53 10.53
CA VAL A 107 28.04 -12.71 9.38
C VAL A 107 28.61 -11.37 8.90
N ASP A 108 27.77 -10.35 8.80
CA ASP A 108 28.18 -9.00 8.40
C ASP A 108 29.09 -8.35 9.42
N TYR A 109 28.83 -8.58 10.73
CA TYR A 109 29.70 -8.08 11.80
C TYR A 109 31.11 -8.66 11.68
N ALA A 110 31.25 -9.99 11.51
CA ALA A 110 32.55 -10.61 11.32
C ALA A 110 33.26 -10.06 10.07
N ARG A 111 32.52 -9.89 8.97
CA ARG A 111 33.08 -9.39 7.71
C ARG A 111 33.55 -7.93 7.82
N PHE A 112 32.75 -7.04 8.40
CA PHE A 112 33.01 -5.59 8.35
C PHE A 112 33.80 -5.05 9.54
N GLN A 113 33.73 -5.71 10.70
CA GLN A 113 34.40 -5.25 11.92
C GLN A 113 35.66 -6.05 12.25
N GLU A 114 35.69 -7.33 11.88
CA GLU A 114 36.84 -8.22 12.12
C GLU A 114 37.64 -8.48 10.84
N ASP A 115 37.23 -7.91 9.70
CA ASP A 115 37.79 -8.15 8.36
C ASP A 115 37.86 -9.65 7.99
N GLU A 116 37.00 -10.48 8.61
CA GLU A 116 37.00 -11.93 8.47
C GLU A 116 35.71 -12.43 7.83
N LEU A 117 35.82 -12.99 6.61
CA LEU A 117 34.70 -13.63 5.95
C LEU A 117 34.57 -15.09 6.41
N ILE A 118 33.76 -15.31 7.45
CA ILE A 118 33.53 -16.61 8.11
C ILE A 118 32.84 -17.68 7.23
N ILE A 119 32.28 -17.29 6.08
CA ILE A 119 31.63 -18.19 5.12
C ILE A 119 32.17 -17.99 3.70
N PRO A 120 32.17 -19.01 2.83
CA PRO A 120 32.61 -18.84 1.44
C PRO A 120 31.82 -17.74 0.71
N LYS A 121 32.48 -16.98 -0.20
CA LYS A 121 31.84 -15.89 -0.97
C LYS A 121 30.50 -16.30 -1.60
N ALA A 122 30.44 -17.50 -2.18
CA ALA A 122 29.22 -18.03 -2.79
C ALA A 122 28.07 -18.23 -1.77
N ALA A 123 28.39 -18.67 -0.56
CA ALA A 123 27.42 -18.83 0.52
C ALA A 123 26.93 -17.47 1.04
N TYR A 124 27.82 -16.48 1.16
CA TYR A 124 27.44 -15.11 1.52
C TYR A 124 26.47 -14.49 0.50
N ILE A 125 26.81 -14.57 -0.79
CA ILE A 125 25.95 -14.06 -1.87
C ILE A 125 24.58 -14.76 -1.84
N SER A 126 24.58 -16.08 -1.68
CA SER A 126 23.34 -16.87 -1.62
C SER A 126 22.48 -16.49 -0.42
N MET A 127 23.08 -16.30 0.77
CA MET A 127 22.41 -15.81 1.96
C MET A 127 21.77 -14.44 1.70
N LYS A 128 22.53 -13.48 1.16
CA LYS A 128 22.04 -12.13 0.85
C LYS A 128 20.87 -12.16 -0.13
N PHE A 129 20.94 -12.98 -1.19
CA PHE A 129 19.82 -13.17 -2.11
C PHE A 129 18.57 -13.73 -1.41
N ILE A 130 18.73 -14.74 -0.55
CA ILE A 130 17.61 -15.36 0.18
C ILE A 130 16.94 -14.33 1.10
N VAL A 131 17.72 -13.57 1.87
CA VAL A 131 17.17 -12.55 2.78
C VAL A 131 16.51 -11.42 2.01
N MET A 132 17.13 -10.94 0.92
CA MET A 132 16.55 -9.93 0.05
C MET A 132 15.20 -10.38 -0.54
N ILE A 133 15.11 -11.62 -1.03
CA ILE A 133 13.86 -12.16 -1.58
C ILE A 133 12.79 -12.28 -0.48
N ALA A 134 13.15 -12.78 0.71
CA ALA A 134 12.23 -12.86 1.83
C ALA A 134 11.68 -11.48 2.22
N TYR A 135 12.55 -10.46 2.28
CA TYR A 135 12.14 -9.09 2.56
C TYR A 135 11.22 -8.51 1.48
N ILE A 136 11.51 -8.75 0.20
CA ILE A 136 10.67 -8.28 -0.91
C ILE A 136 9.27 -8.88 -0.81
N TYR A 137 9.14 -10.19 -0.58
CA TYR A 137 7.82 -10.83 -0.44
C TYR A 137 7.07 -10.38 0.81
N PHE A 138 7.78 -10.17 1.92
CA PHE A 138 7.22 -9.57 3.13
C PHE A 138 6.63 -8.18 2.85
N LEU A 139 7.40 -7.30 2.21
CA LEU A 139 6.93 -5.98 1.81
C LEU A 139 5.82 -6.02 0.74
N TRP A 140 5.84 -7.01 -0.16
CA TRP A 140 4.80 -7.16 -1.18
C TRP A 140 3.41 -7.37 -0.57
N GLY A 141 3.33 -7.97 0.63
CA GLY A 141 2.09 -8.03 1.40
C GLY A 141 1.50 -6.65 1.70
N PHE A 142 2.34 -5.64 1.92
CA PHE A 142 1.91 -4.26 2.13
C PHE A 142 1.57 -3.53 0.82
N VAL A 143 2.16 -3.90 -0.33
CA VAL A 143 1.68 -3.43 -1.65
C VAL A 143 0.24 -3.89 -1.87
N LEU A 144 -0.03 -5.16 -1.58
CA LEU A 144 -1.36 -5.75 -1.69
C LEU A 144 -2.34 -5.11 -0.71
N SER A 145 -1.93 -4.93 0.55
CA SER A 145 -2.69 -4.18 1.55
C SER A 145 -3.02 -2.75 1.09
N GLY A 146 -2.07 -2.08 0.44
CA GLY A 146 -2.28 -0.75 -0.13
C GLY A 146 -3.28 -0.73 -1.29
N LYS A 147 -3.48 -1.83 -2.01
CA LYS A 147 -4.58 -1.99 -2.97
C LYS A 147 -5.90 -2.22 -2.26
N ILE A 148 -5.94 -3.16 -1.30
CA ILE A 148 -7.15 -3.53 -0.54
C ILE A 148 -7.76 -2.31 0.17
N PHE A 149 -6.93 -1.51 0.84
CA PHE A 149 -7.39 -0.35 1.61
C PHE A 149 -7.28 0.98 0.85
N ASN A 150 -7.05 0.95 -0.48
CA ASN A 150 -6.88 2.15 -1.31
C ASN A 150 -5.84 3.17 -0.77
N ASN A 151 -4.78 2.68 -0.14
CA ASN A 151 -3.72 3.49 0.45
C ASN A 151 -2.53 3.61 -0.51
N TYR A 152 -2.52 4.68 -1.31
CA TYR A 152 -1.46 4.94 -2.29
C TYR A 152 -0.09 5.24 -1.63
N LEU A 153 -0.09 5.91 -0.48
CA LEU A 153 1.14 6.22 0.25
C LEU A 153 1.88 4.94 0.69
N LEU A 154 1.12 3.91 1.08
CA LEU A 154 1.67 2.61 1.47
C LEU A 154 2.40 1.95 0.30
N LYS A 155 1.81 1.98 -0.90
CA LYS A 155 2.46 1.45 -2.11
C LYS A 155 3.77 2.19 -2.42
N ILE A 156 3.76 3.53 -2.36
CA ILE A 156 4.98 4.33 -2.60
C ILE A 156 6.08 3.97 -1.61
N GLY A 157 5.77 3.99 -0.31
CA GLY A 157 6.75 3.70 0.75
C GLY A 157 7.37 2.31 0.58
N VAL A 158 6.54 1.32 0.24
CA VAL A 158 7.00 -0.05 -0.01
C VAL A 158 7.91 -0.14 -1.23
N PHE A 159 7.52 0.43 -2.38
CA PHE A 159 8.36 0.37 -3.58
C PHE A 159 9.69 1.08 -3.38
N PHE A 160 9.70 2.18 -2.64
CA PHE A 160 10.92 2.86 -2.25
C PHE A 160 11.83 1.95 -1.42
N LEU A 161 11.31 1.30 -0.36
CA LEU A 161 12.07 0.37 0.48
C LEU A 161 12.58 -0.88 -0.28
N ILE A 162 11.79 -1.40 -1.21
CA ILE A 162 12.22 -2.50 -2.08
C ILE A 162 13.38 -2.04 -2.96
N GLY A 163 13.27 -0.87 -3.59
CA GLY A 163 14.30 -0.30 -4.44
C GLY A 163 15.61 -0.05 -3.68
N THR A 164 15.54 0.53 -2.47
CA THR A 164 16.71 0.74 -1.61
C THR A 164 17.36 -0.59 -1.23
N THR A 165 16.57 -1.60 -0.87
CA THR A 165 17.09 -2.92 -0.49
C THR A 165 17.84 -3.58 -1.65
N ILE A 166 17.25 -3.61 -2.84
CA ILE A 166 17.90 -4.18 -4.04
C ILE A 166 19.22 -3.47 -4.33
N LEU A 167 19.25 -2.14 -4.22
CA LEU A 167 20.45 -1.34 -4.46
C LEU A 167 21.57 -1.70 -3.47
N PHE A 168 21.28 -1.69 -2.16
CA PHE A 168 22.32 -1.91 -1.14
C PHE A 168 22.75 -3.38 -1.04
N TYR A 169 21.84 -4.35 -1.14
CA TYR A 169 22.21 -5.76 -1.21
C TYR A 169 23.01 -6.07 -2.49
N GLY A 170 22.63 -5.47 -3.62
CA GLY A 170 23.38 -5.59 -4.87
C GLY A 170 24.80 -5.05 -4.73
N TYR A 171 24.95 -3.85 -4.16
CA TYR A 171 26.25 -3.26 -3.88
C TYR A 171 27.08 -4.13 -2.92
N ASP A 172 26.48 -4.61 -1.84
CA ASP A 172 27.15 -5.46 -0.85
C ASP A 172 27.71 -6.74 -1.47
N MET A 173 26.93 -7.45 -2.29
CA MET A 173 27.41 -8.65 -2.99
C MET A 173 28.52 -8.35 -4.00
N ILE A 174 28.42 -7.24 -4.74
CA ILE A 174 29.43 -6.81 -5.71
C ILE A 174 30.75 -6.46 -5.00
N SER A 175 30.67 -5.87 -3.80
CA SER A 175 31.83 -5.42 -3.05
C SER A 175 32.81 -6.54 -2.66
N LEU A 176 32.39 -7.81 -2.71
CA LEU A 176 33.27 -8.97 -2.50
C LEU A 176 34.36 -9.13 -3.59
N TYR A 177 34.25 -8.39 -4.69
CA TYR A 177 35.11 -8.52 -5.88
C TYR A 177 35.88 -7.25 -6.24
N PHE A 178 35.64 -6.13 -5.56
CA PHE A 178 36.25 -4.83 -5.90
C PHE A 178 36.92 -4.19 -4.68
N GLU A 179 38.11 -3.66 -4.88
CA GLU A 179 38.81 -2.77 -3.95
C GLU A 179 39.14 -1.43 -4.64
N PRO A 180 39.09 -0.28 -3.94
CA PRO A 180 38.86 -0.12 -2.50
C PRO A 180 37.38 -0.16 -2.11
N PHE A 181 37.12 -0.68 -0.91
CA PHE A 181 35.79 -0.81 -0.34
C PHE A 181 35.57 0.23 0.77
N ASN A 182 34.84 1.31 0.47
CA ASN A 182 34.54 2.33 1.47
C ASN A 182 33.19 2.05 2.15
N ILE A 183 33.17 1.07 3.05
CA ILE A 183 31.97 0.64 3.79
C ILE A 183 31.29 1.80 4.52
N GLU A 184 32.06 2.72 5.09
CA GLU A 184 31.55 3.82 5.91
C GLU A 184 30.55 4.71 5.14
N TYR A 185 30.91 5.15 3.93
CA TYR A 185 30.01 5.98 3.11
C TYR A 185 28.75 5.23 2.70
N VAL A 186 28.86 3.93 2.46
CA VAL A 186 27.74 3.08 2.04
C VAL A 186 26.76 2.91 3.20
N VAL A 187 27.25 2.61 4.40
CA VAL A 187 26.43 2.47 5.62
C VAL A 187 25.74 3.78 5.96
N VAL A 188 26.42 4.92 5.84
CA VAL A 188 25.82 6.26 6.04
C VAL A 188 24.70 6.48 5.03
N THR A 189 24.96 6.22 3.74
CA THR A 189 23.97 6.40 2.68
C THR A 189 22.77 5.46 2.89
N GLN A 190 23.02 4.19 3.18
CA GLN A 190 21.99 3.19 3.47
C GLN A 190 21.12 3.61 4.65
N SER A 191 21.71 4.12 5.72
CA SER A 191 20.98 4.60 6.90
C SER A 191 20.03 5.75 6.55
N ILE A 192 20.46 6.71 5.74
CA ILE A 192 19.61 7.84 5.31
C ILE A 192 18.45 7.35 4.45
N PHE A 193 18.73 6.53 3.44
CA PHE A 193 17.69 6.01 2.55
C PHE A 193 16.69 5.12 3.30
N SER A 194 17.17 4.18 4.12
CA SER A 194 16.31 3.37 4.98
C SER A 194 15.49 4.23 5.93
N GLY A 195 16.09 5.27 6.52
CA GLY A 195 15.39 6.20 7.41
C GLY A 195 14.22 6.92 6.74
N ILE A 196 14.46 7.50 5.56
CA ILE A 196 13.40 8.18 4.77
C ILE A 196 12.29 7.19 4.40
N GLY A 197 12.67 5.99 3.94
CA GLY A 197 11.72 4.94 3.56
C GLY A 197 10.86 4.48 4.73
N SER A 198 11.47 4.20 5.88
CA SER A 198 10.79 3.80 7.11
C SER A 198 9.84 4.88 7.63
N ILE A 199 10.19 6.16 7.56
CA ILE A 199 9.28 7.25 7.95
C ILE A 199 8.03 7.25 7.05
N ILE A 200 8.20 7.20 5.73
CA ILE A 200 7.08 7.19 4.77
C ILE A 200 6.22 5.94 4.98
N PHE A 201 6.85 4.78 5.10
CA PHE A 201 6.18 3.49 5.27
C PHE A 201 5.43 3.42 6.61
N GLY A 202 6.04 3.84 7.71
CA GLY A 202 5.42 3.88 9.02
C GLY A 202 4.19 4.79 9.05
N LEU A 203 4.30 6.02 8.52
CA LEU A 203 3.16 6.94 8.38
C LEU A 203 2.04 6.35 7.51
N ALA A 204 2.39 5.60 6.47
CA ALA A 204 1.42 4.95 5.61
C ALA A 204 0.68 3.81 6.33
N ILE A 205 1.38 2.99 7.13
CA ILE A 205 0.78 1.91 7.93
C ILE A 205 -0.18 2.49 8.97
N MET A 206 0.14 3.61 9.62
CA MET A 206 -0.75 4.22 10.63
C MET A 206 -2.13 4.59 10.05
N ARG A 207 -2.23 4.84 8.74
CA ARG A 207 -3.50 5.11 8.05
C ARG A 207 -4.40 3.88 7.90
N LEU A 208 -3.91 2.68 8.24
CA LEU A 208 -4.71 1.46 8.28
C LEU A 208 -5.45 1.26 9.63
N LYS A 209 -5.41 2.25 10.53
CA LYS A 209 -6.01 2.18 11.87
C LYS A 209 -7.53 1.94 11.85
N GLU A 210 -8.28 2.67 11.03
CA GLU A 210 -9.74 2.58 10.99
C GLU A 210 -10.25 1.14 10.73
N PRO A 211 -9.77 0.41 9.69
CA PRO A 211 -10.24 -0.96 9.45
C PRO A 211 -9.66 -2.01 10.40
N LEU A 212 -8.48 -1.77 11.02
CA LEU A 212 -7.72 -2.84 11.72
C LEU A 212 -7.44 -2.53 13.20
N GLY A 213 -7.98 -1.46 13.75
CA GLY A 213 -7.81 -1.04 15.15
C GLY A 213 -6.42 -0.44 15.44
N LYS A 214 -5.89 -0.65 16.66
CA LYS A 214 -4.68 0.03 17.14
C LYS A 214 -3.35 -0.55 16.67
N ILE A 215 -3.31 -1.79 16.16
CA ILE A 215 -2.06 -2.46 15.77
C ILE A 215 -1.28 -1.68 14.70
N PRO A 216 -1.88 -1.22 13.58
CA PRO A 216 -1.18 -0.41 12.58
C PRO A 216 -0.62 0.90 13.13
N GLU A 217 -1.34 1.55 14.04
CA GLU A 217 -0.89 2.79 14.68
C GLU A 217 0.38 2.58 15.50
N ILE A 218 0.42 1.50 16.29
CA ILE A 218 1.59 1.15 17.11
C ILE A 218 2.76 0.70 16.20
N ALA A 219 2.51 -0.19 15.24
CA ALA A 219 3.51 -0.69 14.31
C ALA A 219 4.16 0.45 13.52
N GLY A 220 3.34 1.34 12.95
CA GLY A 220 3.80 2.50 12.22
C GLY A 220 4.52 3.51 13.11
N GLY A 221 4.10 3.69 14.36
CA GLY A 221 4.81 4.52 15.33
C GLY A 221 6.23 4.04 15.61
N PHE A 222 6.42 2.73 15.88
CA PHE A 222 7.76 2.15 16.05
C PHE A 222 8.62 2.30 14.78
N GLU A 223 8.02 2.07 13.61
CA GLU A 223 8.71 2.21 12.32
C GLU A 223 9.15 3.67 12.05
N VAL A 224 8.31 4.65 12.37
CA VAL A 224 8.66 6.08 12.22
C VAL A 224 9.79 6.46 13.16
N VAL A 225 9.75 6.04 14.43
CA VAL A 225 10.83 6.32 15.40
C VAL A 225 12.14 5.69 14.93
N SER A 226 12.09 4.43 14.48
CA SER A 226 13.23 3.74 13.87
C SER A 226 13.78 4.53 12.67
N GLY A 227 12.91 4.96 11.75
CA GLY A 227 13.31 5.72 10.57
C GLY A 227 13.95 7.08 10.87
N ILE A 228 13.44 7.79 11.88
CA ILE A 228 14.06 9.05 12.35
C ILE A 228 15.47 8.79 12.89
N LEU A 229 15.66 7.74 13.68
CA LEU A 229 16.96 7.38 14.26
C LEU A 229 17.96 6.96 13.15
N PHE A 230 17.50 6.22 12.14
CA PHE A 230 18.31 5.89 10.96
C PHE A 230 18.70 7.12 10.15
N ALA A 231 17.77 8.05 9.92
CA ALA A 231 18.05 9.29 9.19
C ALA A 231 19.08 10.18 9.90
N MET A 232 19.20 10.08 11.23
CA MET A 232 20.22 10.77 12.02
C MET A 232 21.61 10.13 11.91
N VAL A 233 21.75 8.92 11.36
CA VAL A 233 23.01 8.17 11.14
C VAL A 233 23.77 7.81 12.43
N PHE A 234 24.19 8.76 13.25
CA PHE A 234 24.92 8.50 14.51
C PHE A 234 24.06 7.76 15.57
N MET A 235 22.74 7.79 15.41
CA MET A 235 21.77 7.07 16.25
C MET A 235 21.20 5.81 15.58
N ALA A 236 21.75 5.37 14.44
CA ALA A 236 21.21 4.24 13.68
C ALA A 236 21.17 2.93 14.49
N TRP A 237 22.11 2.73 15.42
CA TRP A 237 22.12 1.57 16.32
C TRP A 237 20.88 1.51 17.23
N LEU A 238 20.38 2.67 17.70
CA LEU A 238 19.10 2.75 18.41
C LEU A 238 17.93 2.49 17.47
N GLY A 239 18.02 2.92 16.21
CA GLY A 239 17.00 2.63 15.19
C GLY A 239 16.71 1.14 15.08
N ILE A 240 17.75 0.30 15.05
CA ILE A 240 17.62 -1.16 15.02
C ILE A 240 16.80 -1.68 16.22
N THR A 241 16.96 -1.10 17.41
CA THR A 241 16.21 -1.54 18.60
C THR A 241 14.70 -1.29 18.48
N PHE A 242 14.28 -0.23 17.79
CA PHE A 242 12.87 0.05 17.50
C PHE A 242 12.37 -0.71 16.27
N LEU A 243 13.26 -1.06 15.34
CA LEU A 243 12.94 -1.85 14.16
C LEU A 243 12.51 -3.28 14.51
N ILE A 244 13.15 -3.91 15.50
CA ILE A 244 12.81 -5.28 15.94
C ILE A 244 11.31 -5.41 16.31
N PRO A 245 10.76 -4.63 17.26
CA PRO A 245 9.33 -4.69 17.57
C PRO A 245 8.46 -4.19 16.40
N ALA A 246 8.93 -3.26 15.57
CA ALA A 246 8.21 -2.81 14.39
C ALA A 246 7.95 -3.98 13.41
N ILE A 247 8.99 -4.75 13.07
CA ILE A 247 8.90 -5.90 12.15
C ILE A 247 7.93 -6.95 12.72
N ILE A 248 8.02 -7.27 14.01
CA ILE A 248 7.11 -8.24 14.65
C ILE A 248 5.66 -7.77 14.53
N LEU A 249 5.38 -6.50 14.83
CA LEU A 249 4.03 -5.94 14.71
C LEU A 249 3.54 -5.88 13.26
N GLN A 250 4.43 -5.64 12.30
CA GLN A 250 4.12 -5.67 10.87
C GLN A 250 3.77 -7.09 10.38
N ILE A 251 4.47 -8.12 10.85
CA ILE A 251 4.13 -9.52 10.58
C ILE A 251 2.72 -9.84 11.13
N ILE A 252 2.45 -9.47 12.38
CA ILE A 252 1.13 -9.63 13.02
C ILE A 252 0.07 -8.86 12.23
N LEU A 253 0.39 -7.67 11.75
CA LEU A 253 -0.52 -6.85 10.96
C LEU A 253 -0.88 -7.53 9.63
N LEU A 254 0.08 -8.07 8.89
CA LEU A 254 -0.19 -8.82 7.66
C LEU A 254 -1.07 -10.05 7.90
N TYR A 255 -0.81 -10.79 8.98
CA TYR A 255 -1.68 -11.89 9.40
C TYR A 255 -3.11 -11.41 9.68
N LYS A 256 -3.27 -10.29 10.38
CA LYS A 256 -4.59 -9.70 10.66
C LYS A 256 -5.30 -9.22 9.38
N ILE A 257 -4.56 -8.70 8.41
CA ILE A 257 -5.11 -8.31 7.11
C ILE A 257 -5.59 -9.55 6.35
N GLU A 258 -4.84 -10.67 6.38
CA GLU A 258 -5.29 -11.94 5.82
C GLU A 258 -6.61 -12.40 6.45
N GLU A 259 -6.72 -12.39 7.79
CA GLU A 259 -7.96 -12.75 8.48
C GLU A 259 -9.13 -11.84 8.10
N PHE A 260 -8.88 -10.53 8.00
CA PHE A 260 -9.88 -9.55 7.59
C PHE A 260 -10.41 -9.87 6.19
N VAL A 261 -9.51 -10.06 5.21
CA VAL A 261 -9.89 -10.37 3.82
C VAL A 261 -10.65 -11.70 3.72
N LYS A 262 -10.28 -12.71 4.52
CA LYS A 262 -11.02 -13.99 4.56
C LYS A 262 -12.45 -13.81 5.08
N LYS A 263 -12.64 -13.04 6.16
CA LYS A 263 -13.99 -12.78 6.71
C LYS A 263 -14.89 -12.08 5.70
N GLU A 264 -14.38 -11.03 5.06
CA GLU A 264 -15.11 -10.30 4.01
C GLU A 264 -15.41 -11.15 2.76
N SER A 265 -14.76 -12.31 2.61
CA SER A 265 -15.00 -13.22 1.48
C SER A 265 -16.03 -14.32 1.75
N ASP A 266 -16.30 -14.59 3.03
CA ASP A 266 -17.26 -15.59 3.48
C ASP A 266 -18.65 -14.97 3.77
N GLU A 267 -18.77 -13.63 3.84
CA GLU A 267 -20.01 -12.84 3.96
C GLU A 267 -20.63 -12.48 2.60
#